data_AF-A0A5J9WLL6-F1
#
_entry.id   AF-A0A5J9WLL6-F1
#
_cell.length_a   1.000
_cell.length_b   1.000
_cell.length_c   1.000
_cell.angle_alpha   90.00
_cell.angle_beta   90.00
_cell.angle_gamma   90.00
#
_symmetry.space_group_name_H-M   'P 1'
#
loop_
_entity.id
_entity.type
_entity.pdbx_description
1 polymer ?
#
loop_
_entity_poly.entity_id
_entity_poly.type
_entity_poly.pdbx_seq_one_letter_code
_entity_poly.pdbx_strand_id
1 'polypeptide(L)'
;MAAAIPDHLLEDIYLRLDDAADIIRAAAACASFRRIISDKAFRRRFRSLHPPPILGFFDSPASPNGGFHPVQPPRRVSPAARALAAAADFTFSFLAGDSVNWRVRDVRVLLARPNAANWDAFDAFLVCDPLHRRYLRVPAIPGDLLPVTDLAGGDAPAV
;
A
#
# COMPACT_ATOMS: atom_id res chain seq x y z
N MET A 1 -12.97 -24.70 40.37
CA MET A 1 -13.63 -23.65 39.55
C MET A 1 -12.55 -22.83 38.87
N ALA A 2 -12.27 -23.06 37.58
CA ALA A 2 -11.34 -22.23 36.84
C ALA A 2 -12.00 -20.85 36.61
N ALA A 3 -11.36 -19.77 37.06
CA ALA A 3 -11.85 -18.43 36.82
C ALA A 3 -11.81 -18.14 35.31
N ALA A 4 -12.95 -17.77 34.73
CA ALA A 4 -13.02 -17.36 33.34
C ALA A 4 -12.28 -16.02 33.18
N ILE A 5 -11.34 -15.96 32.24
CA ILE A 5 -10.62 -14.73 31.92
C ILE A 5 -11.62 -13.74 31.27
N PRO A 6 -11.76 -12.52 31.79
CA PRO A 6 -12.61 -11.49 31.19
C PRO A 6 -12.18 -11.11 29.76
N ASP A 7 -13.15 -10.79 28.91
CA ASP A 7 -12.92 -10.43 27.49
C ASP A 7 -11.91 -9.31 27.29
N HIS A 8 -11.90 -8.27 28.15
CA HIS A 8 -10.97 -7.15 28.01
C HIS A 8 -9.51 -7.57 28.24
N LEU A 9 -9.26 -8.57 29.11
CA LEU A 9 -7.91 -9.12 29.30
C LEU A 9 -7.51 -10.00 28.11
N LEU A 10 -8.44 -10.77 27.55
CA LEU A 10 -8.19 -11.52 26.32
C LEU A 10 -7.88 -10.59 25.16
N GLU A 11 -8.60 -9.48 25.02
CA GLU A 11 -8.35 -8.44 24.03
C GLU A 11 -6.91 -7.90 24.15
N ASP A 12 -6.51 -7.53 25.36
CA ASP A 12 -5.16 -7.01 25.63
C ASP A 12 -4.07 -8.07 25.40
N ILE A 13 -4.35 -9.35 25.60
CA ILE A 13 -3.44 -10.46 25.23
C ILE A 13 -3.31 -10.54 23.71
N TYR A 14 -4.43 -10.54 22.98
CA TYR A 14 -4.39 -10.63 21.52
C TYR A 14 -3.74 -9.40 20.89
N LEU A 15 -3.90 -8.21 21.46
CA LEU A 15 -3.22 -7.00 20.97
C LEU A 15 -1.70 -7.07 21.08
N ARG A 16 -1.15 -7.95 21.93
CA ARG A 16 0.30 -8.17 22.04
C ARG A 16 0.85 -9.17 21.03
N LEU A 17 -0.01 -9.90 20.32
CA LEU A 17 0.41 -10.72 19.19
C LEU A 17 0.76 -9.79 18.02
N ASP A 18 2.03 -9.80 17.63
CA ASP A 18 2.58 -8.96 16.56
C ASP A 18 2.34 -9.54 15.16
N ASP A 19 2.04 -10.84 15.07
CA ASP A 19 1.76 -11.54 13.81
C ASP A 19 0.26 -11.73 13.56
N ALA A 20 -0.18 -11.30 12.37
CA ALA A 20 -1.54 -11.54 11.89
C ALA A 20 -1.87 -13.05 11.80
N ALA A 21 -0.89 -13.91 11.54
CA ALA A 21 -1.09 -15.36 11.52
C ALA A 21 -1.48 -15.90 12.91
N ASP A 22 -0.87 -15.39 13.98
CA ASP A 22 -1.18 -15.81 15.35
C ASP A 22 -2.56 -15.33 15.79
N ILE A 23 -2.95 -14.12 15.39
CA ILE A 23 -4.32 -13.62 15.55
C ILE A 23 -5.34 -14.55 14.86
N ILE A 24 -5.05 -14.96 13.63
CA ILE A 24 -5.95 -15.87 12.88
C ILE A 24 -6.04 -17.23 13.56
N ARG A 25 -4.92 -17.78 14.05
CA ARG A 25 -4.90 -19.03 14.82
C ARG A 25 -5.72 -18.93 16.11
N ALA A 26 -5.59 -17.82 16.85
CA ALA A 26 -6.38 -17.57 18.04
C ALA A 26 -7.89 -17.49 17.72
N ALA A 27 -8.27 -16.79 16.64
CA ALA A 27 -9.66 -16.71 16.18
C ALA A 27 -10.21 -18.07 15.66
N ALA A 28 -9.32 -18.97 15.22
CA ALA A 28 -9.70 -20.32 14.80
C ALA A 28 -9.91 -21.28 15.99
N ALA A 29 -9.29 -21.00 17.16
CA ALA A 29 -9.35 -21.89 18.31
C ALA A 29 -10.75 -21.97 18.96
N CYS A 30 -11.49 -20.86 19.05
CA CYS A 30 -12.86 -20.89 19.56
C CYS A 30 -13.73 -19.71 19.07
N ALA A 31 -15.06 -19.86 19.18
CA ALA A 31 -16.02 -18.85 18.75
C ALA A 31 -15.93 -17.55 19.57
N SER A 32 -15.67 -17.63 20.88
CA SER A 32 -15.51 -16.45 21.75
C SER A 32 -14.31 -15.61 21.34
N PHE A 33 -13.17 -16.24 21.04
CA PHE A 33 -11.97 -15.54 20.58
C PHE A 33 -12.19 -14.91 19.21
N ARG A 34 -12.85 -15.64 18.30
CA ARG A 34 -13.24 -15.09 17.00
C ARG A 34 -14.10 -13.84 17.14
N ARG A 35 -15.06 -13.83 18.07
CA ARG A 35 -15.93 -12.67 18.33
C ARG A 35 -15.11 -11.45 18.76
N ILE A 36 -14.18 -11.61 19.71
CA ILE A 36 -13.31 -10.53 20.19
C ILE A 36 -12.42 -10.02 19.04
N ILE A 37 -11.77 -10.91 18.31
CA ILE A 37 -10.83 -10.55 17.23
C ILE A 37 -11.53 -9.92 16.02
N SER A 38 -12.78 -10.32 15.76
CA SER A 38 -13.57 -9.75 14.65
C SER A 38 -14.16 -8.38 14.99
N ASP A 39 -14.14 -7.98 16.27
CA ASP A 39 -14.68 -6.71 16.72
C ASP A 39 -13.98 -5.51 16.07
N LYS A 40 -14.75 -4.47 15.77
CA LYS A 40 -14.25 -3.27 15.09
C LYS A 40 -13.27 -2.48 15.96
N ALA A 41 -13.52 -2.38 17.27
CA ALA A 41 -12.64 -1.68 18.19
C ALA A 41 -11.31 -2.41 18.33
N PHE A 42 -11.33 -3.75 18.46
CA PHE A 42 -10.12 -4.57 18.47
C PHE A 42 -9.29 -4.35 17.20
N ARG A 43 -9.90 -4.49 16.01
CA ARG A 43 -9.19 -4.33 14.73
C ARG A 43 -8.59 -2.94 14.54
N ARG A 44 -9.26 -1.90 15.07
CA ARG A 44 -8.75 -0.53 15.06
C ARG A 44 -7.54 -0.39 15.99
N ARG A 45 -7.63 -0.89 17.22
CA ARG A 45 -6.51 -0.88 18.19
C ARG A 45 -5.32 -1.67 17.65
N PHE A 46 -5.57 -2.87 17.12
CA PHE A 46 -4.57 -3.72 16.51
C PHE A 46 -3.82 -2.98 15.40
N ARG A 47 -4.51 -2.36 14.43
CA ARG A 47 -3.86 -1.57 13.37
C ARG A 47 -3.14 -0.32 13.85
N SER A 48 -3.58 0.27 14.97
CA SER A 48 -2.92 1.42 15.58
C SER A 48 -1.62 1.04 16.28
N LEU A 49 -1.55 -0.15 16.85
CA LEU A 49 -0.37 -0.68 17.54
C LEU A 49 0.59 -1.37 16.56
N HIS A 50 0.05 -1.97 15.49
CA HIS A 50 0.79 -2.75 14.51
C HIS A 50 0.65 -2.10 13.13
N PRO A 51 1.61 -1.25 12.72
CA PRO A 51 1.65 -0.70 11.37
C PRO A 51 1.61 -1.82 10.32
N PRO A 52 0.95 -1.62 9.17
CA PRO A 52 0.96 -2.60 8.09
C PRO A 52 2.40 -2.98 7.72
N PRO A 53 2.73 -4.28 7.67
CA PRO A 53 4.08 -4.70 7.37
C PRO A 53 4.45 -4.32 5.94
N ILE A 54 5.68 -3.83 5.77
CA ILE A 54 6.25 -3.58 4.45
C ILE A 54 6.60 -4.92 3.83
N LEU A 55 5.95 -5.26 2.71
CA LEU A 55 6.16 -6.53 2.00
C LEU A 55 7.29 -6.44 0.97
N GLY A 56 7.70 -5.24 0.59
CA GLY A 56 8.76 -5.02 -0.39
C GLY A 56 8.84 -3.57 -0.81
N PHE A 57 9.66 -3.31 -1.81
CA PHE A 57 9.80 -2.00 -2.44
C PHE A 57 9.83 -2.17 -3.96
N PHE A 58 9.63 -1.05 -4.67
CA PHE A 58 9.76 -1.01 -6.12
C PHE A 58 11.04 -0.26 -6.50
N ASP A 59 11.76 -0.81 -7.45
CA ASP A 59 12.83 -0.09 -8.14
C ASP A 59 12.29 0.54 -9.44
N SER A 60 13.01 1.52 -9.98
CA SER A 60 12.65 2.25 -11.18
C SER A 60 12.47 1.30 -12.38
N PRO A 61 11.39 1.44 -13.17
CA PRO A 61 11.16 0.62 -14.35
C PRO A 61 12.20 0.84 -15.46
N ALA A 62 13.02 1.90 -15.36
CA ALA A 62 14.13 2.15 -16.29
C ALA A 62 15.34 1.22 -16.06
N SER A 63 15.36 0.48 -14.95
CA SER A 63 16.37 -0.55 -14.71
C SER A 63 15.99 -1.85 -15.44
N PRO A 64 16.93 -2.55 -16.11
CA PRO A 64 16.67 -3.86 -16.71
C PRO A 64 16.28 -4.94 -15.67
N ASN A 65 16.49 -4.67 -14.38
CA ASN A 65 16.06 -5.49 -13.25
C ASN A 65 14.95 -4.81 -12.41
N GLY A 66 14.35 -3.74 -12.93
CA GLY A 66 13.33 -2.95 -12.25
C GLY A 66 12.07 -3.76 -11.98
N GLY A 67 11.47 -3.57 -10.81
CA GLY A 67 10.27 -4.30 -10.40
C GLY A 67 10.06 -4.33 -8.90
N PHE A 68 9.19 -5.24 -8.46
CA PHE A 68 8.92 -5.46 -7.04
C PHE A 68 9.99 -6.36 -6.41
N HIS A 69 10.64 -5.85 -5.37
CA HIS A 69 11.61 -6.57 -4.55
C HIS A 69 10.96 -6.97 -3.23
N PRO A 70 10.63 -8.26 -3.04
CA PRO A 70 10.06 -8.72 -1.79
C PRO A 70 11.08 -8.62 -0.66
N VAL A 71 10.57 -8.40 0.56
CA VAL A 71 11.37 -8.51 1.77
C VAL A 71 11.99 -9.92 1.87
N GLN A 72 13.30 -9.96 2.03
CA GLN A 72 14.05 -11.20 2.12
C GLN A 72 14.12 -11.74 3.57
N PRO A 73 14.40 -13.05 3.74
CA PRO A 73 14.74 -13.62 5.05
C PRO A 73 15.90 -12.87 5.73
N PRO A 74 15.96 -12.85 7.08
CA PRO A 74 15.19 -13.64 8.03
C PRO A 74 13.91 -12.94 8.56
N ARG A 75 13.41 -11.89 7.91
CA ARG A 75 12.23 -11.16 8.42
C ARG A 75 10.98 -12.04 8.44
N ARG A 76 10.16 -11.95 9.50
CA ARG A 76 8.90 -12.73 9.65
C ARG A 76 7.96 -12.59 8.46
N VAL A 77 7.93 -11.41 7.83
CA VAL A 77 7.07 -11.08 6.69
C VAL A 77 7.57 -11.63 5.34
N SER A 78 8.78 -12.20 5.30
CA SER A 78 9.39 -12.69 4.05
C SER A 78 8.58 -13.79 3.33
N PRO A 79 7.90 -14.75 4.00
CA PRO A 79 7.06 -15.72 3.29
C PRO A 79 5.86 -15.05 2.61
N ALA A 80 5.22 -14.10 3.29
CA ALA A 80 4.10 -13.34 2.73
C ALA A 80 4.54 -12.44 1.57
N ALA A 81 5.69 -11.78 1.71
CA ALA A 81 6.32 -10.97 0.65
C ALA A 81 6.60 -11.81 -0.61
N ARG A 82 7.19 -13.00 -0.43
CA ARG A 82 7.48 -13.92 -1.54
C ARG A 82 6.21 -14.46 -2.19
N ALA A 83 5.19 -14.79 -1.39
CA ALA A 83 3.90 -15.22 -1.91
C ALA A 83 3.23 -14.12 -2.74
N LEU A 84 3.29 -12.86 -2.27
CA LEU A 84 2.80 -11.71 -3.02
C LEU A 84 3.56 -11.52 -4.34
N ALA A 85 4.89 -11.58 -4.31
CA ALA A 85 5.72 -11.48 -5.52
C ALA A 85 5.42 -12.57 -6.56
N ALA A 86 5.05 -13.77 -6.11
CA ALA A 86 4.69 -14.88 -7.00
C ALA A 86 3.25 -14.77 -7.57
N ALA A 87 2.33 -14.15 -6.82
CA ALA A 87 0.92 -14.10 -7.18
C ALA A 87 0.54 -12.85 -7.99
N ALA A 88 1.19 -11.71 -7.74
CA ALA A 88 0.84 -10.43 -8.34
C ALA A 88 1.67 -10.14 -9.61
N ASP A 89 1.03 -9.54 -10.61
CA ASP A 89 1.72 -9.07 -11.82
C ASP A 89 2.24 -7.64 -11.62
N PHE A 90 3.47 -7.55 -11.09
CA PHE A 90 4.18 -6.28 -10.92
C PHE A 90 4.87 -5.76 -12.19
N THR A 91 4.76 -6.48 -13.32
CA THR A 91 5.18 -5.96 -14.63
C THR A 91 4.13 -5.05 -15.25
N PHE A 92 2.92 -5.03 -14.67
CA PHE A 92 1.78 -4.24 -15.13
C PHE A 92 1.38 -4.55 -16.59
N SER A 93 1.56 -5.80 -17.03
CA SER A 93 1.27 -6.24 -18.40
C SER A 93 -0.20 -6.06 -18.81
N PHE A 94 -1.09 -5.94 -17.83
CA PHE A 94 -2.53 -5.74 -18.02
C PHE A 94 -2.93 -4.28 -18.27
N LEU A 95 -2.00 -3.32 -18.19
CA LEU A 95 -2.29 -1.93 -18.56
C LEU A 95 -2.32 -1.80 -20.08
N ALA A 96 -3.41 -1.30 -20.65
CA ALA A 96 -3.49 -1.03 -22.07
C ALA A 96 -2.58 0.17 -22.43
N GLY A 97 -1.46 -0.08 -23.11
CA GLY A 97 -0.48 0.93 -23.55
C GLY A 97 0.95 0.61 -23.11
N ASP A 98 1.90 1.47 -23.48
CA ASP A 98 3.33 1.33 -23.14
C ASP A 98 3.54 1.33 -21.61
N SER A 99 3.62 0.14 -21.02
CA SER A 99 3.86 -0.10 -19.59
C SER A 99 5.17 0.53 -19.09
N VAL A 100 6.11 0.82 -20.00
CA VAL A 100 7.45 1.36 -19.72
C VAL A 100 7.47 2.78 -19.16
N ASN A 101 6.37 3.55 -19.31
CA ASN A 101 6.32 4.95 -18.89
C ASN A 101 5.61 5.16 -17.54
N TRP A 102 5.21 4.11 -16.84
CA TRP A 102 4.51 4.22 -15.56
C TRP A 102 5.47 4.04 -14.38
N ARG A 103 5.49 4.99 -13.43
CA ARG A 103 6.30 4.91 -12.21
C ARG A 103 5.44 4.66 -10.98
N VAL A 104 5.83 3.71 -10.14
CA VAL A 104 5.18 3.47 -8.85
C VAL A 104 5.48 4.63 -7.89
N ARG A 105 4.44 5.17 -7.25
CA ARG A 105 4.53 6.28 -6.31
C ARG A 105 4.06 5.95 -4.90
N ASP A 106 3.14 5.00 -4.75
CA ASP A 106 2.54 4.66 -3.45
C ASP A 106 2.39 3.14 -3.28
N VAL A 107 2.34 2.69 -2.03
CA VAL A 107 2.18 1.31 -1.56
C VAL A 107 0.86 0.69 -2.02
N ARG A 108 -0.15 1.52 -2.32
CA ARG A 108 -1.40 1.09 -2.98
C ARG A 108 -1.27 0.95 -4.50
N VAL A 109 -0.03 0.90 -4.98
CA VAL A 109 0.33 0.76 -6.40
C VAL A 109 -0.30 1.89 -7.24
N LEU A 110 -0.12 3.11 -6.74
CA LEU A 110 -0.38 4.31 -7.53
C LEU A 110 0.73 4.42 -8.58
N LEU A 111 0.35 4.37 -9.84
CA LEU A 111 1.23 4.60 -10.97
C LEU A 111 1.03 6.02 -11.48
N ALA A 112 2.13 6.68 -11.79
CA ALA A 112 2.13 8.01 -12.38
C ALA A 112 2.92 8.00 -13.69
N ARG A 113 2.38 8.65 -14.72
CA ARG A 113 3.06 8.81 -16.00
C ARG A 113 3.79 10.16 -16.03
N PRO A 114 5.11 10.20 -16.27
CA PRO A 114 5.84 11.45 -16.45
C PRO A 114 5.34 12.22 -17.67
N ASN A 115 5.32 13.53 -17.58
CA ASN A 115 5.03 14.40 -18.71
C ASN A 115 6.24 14.41 -19.67
N ALA A 116 5.98 14.20 -20.96
CA ALA A 116 7.03 14.16 -21.99
C ALA A 116 7.83 15.47 -22.09
N ALA A 117 7.20 16.62 -21.82
CA ALA A 117 7.83 17.94 -21.85
C ALA A 117 8.51 18.32 -20.51
N ASN A 118 8.12 17.70 -19.39
CA ASN A 118 8.71 17.95 -18.08
C ASN A 118 8.70 16.66 -17.25
N TRP A 119 9.86 16.03 -17.13
CA TRP A 119 10.02 14.73 -16.46
C TRP A 119 9.81 14.77 -14.94
N ASP A 120 9.77 15.96 -14.34
CA ASP A 120 9.43 16.17 -12.93
C ASP A 120 7.92 16.30 -12.70
N ALA A 121 7.14 16.54 -13.76
CA ALA A 121 5.68 16.62 -13.71
C ALA A 121 5.02 15.31 -14.18
N PHE A 122 3.79 15.08 -13.74
CA PHE A 122 2.97 13.91 -14.12
C PHE A 122 1.66 14.36 -14.73
N ASP A 123 1.24 13.73 -15.83
CA ASP A 123 0.02 14.08 -16.56
C ASP A 123 -1.13 13.08 -16.35
N ALA A 124 -0.84 11.90 -15.81
CA ALA A 124 -1.82 10.86 -15.56
C ALA A 124 -1.46 9.99 -14.35
N PHE A 125 -2.50 9.54 -13.64
CA PHE A 125 -2.40 8.66 -12.49
C PHE A 125 -3.34 7.46 -12.62
N LEU A 126 -2.87 6.27 -12.23
CA LEU A 126 -3.65 5.04 -12.15
C LEU A 126 -3.50 4.42 -10.77
N VAL A 127 -4.58 3.95 -10.17
CA VAL A 127 -4.52 3.03 -9.03
C VAL A 127 -4.61 1.62 -9.55
N CYS A 128 -3.58 0.81 -9.30
CA CYS A 128 -3.53 -0.56 -9.79
C CYS A 128 -3.70 -1.57 -8.66
N ASP A 129 -4.27 -2.72 -9.00
CA ASP A 129 -4.31 -3.90 -8.15
C ASP A 129 -3.65 -5.04 -8.94
N PRO A 130 -2.32 -5.22 -8.77
CA PRO A 130 -1.56 -6.21 -9.54
C PRO A 130 -1.91 -7.65 -9.17
N LEU A 131 -2.56 -7.86 -8.01
CA LEU A 131 -3.04 -9.18 -7.59
C LEU A 131 -4.25 -9.61 -8.43
N HIS A 132 -5.16 -8.67 -8.72
CA HIS A 132 -6.36 -8.92 -9.52
C HIS A 132 -6.26 -8.44 -10.96
N ARG A 133 -5.09 -7.94 -11.39
CA ARG A 133 -4.81 -7.44 -12.75
C ARG A 133 -5.84 -6.40 -13.23
N ARG A 134 -6.19 -5.47 -12.34
CA ARG A 134 -7.16 -4.40 -12.62
C ARG A 134 -6.57 -3.05 -12.29
N TYR A 135 -7.09 -2.01 -12.93
CA TYR A 135 -6.68 -0.64 -12.68
C TYR A 135 -7.88 0.31 -12.74
N LEU A 136 -7.75 1.43 -12.05
CA LEU A 136 -8.67 2.54 -12.08
C LEU A 136 -7.89 3.80 -12.44
N ARG A 137 -8.38 4.54 -13.45
CA ARG A 137 -7.79 5.84 -13.80
C ARG A 137 -8.27 6.89 -12.83
N VAL A 138 -7.34 7.59 -12.21
CA VAL A 138 -7.67 8.76 -11.39
C VAL A 138 -7.99 9.90 -12.36
N PRO A 139 -9.17 10.53 -12.26
CA PRO A 139 -9.47 11.71 -13.04
C PRO A 139 -8.39 12.77 -12.83
N ALA A 140 -8.02 13.49 -13.91
CA ALA A 140 -7.20 14.68 -13.74
C ALA A 140 -7.93 15.64 -12.80
N ILE A 141 -7.21 16.22 -11.83
CA ILE A 141 -7.75 17.33 -11.06
C ILE A 141 -8.01 18.45 -12.08
N PRO A 142 -9.26 18.89 -12.27
CA PRO A 142 -9.54 19.96 -13.22
C PRO A 142 -8.78 21.23 -12.79
N GLY A 143 -8.32 22.00 -13.77
CA GLY A 143 -7.36 23.10 -13.56
C GLY A 143 -7.89 24.23 -12.66
N ASP A 144 -9.20 24.26 -12.41
CA ASP A 144 -9.88 25.17 -11.47
C ASP A 144 -9.65 24.81 -10.00
N LEU A 145 -9.19 23.59 -9.71
CA LEU A 145 -8.88 23.10 -8.36
C LEU A 145 -7.37 23.03 -8.08
N LEU A 146 -6.53 23.34 -9.07
CA LEU A 146 -5.10 23.51 -8.85
C LEU A 146 -4.87 24.87 -8.20
N PRO A 147 -4.11 24.97 -7.09
CA PRO A 147 -3.75 26.27 -6.54
C PRO A 147 -3.08 27.07 -7.67
N VAL A 148 -3.59 28.27 -7.93
CA VAL A 148 -2.97 29.23 -8.84
C VAL A 148 -1.57 29.48 -8.29
N THR A 149 -0.57 28.79 -8.83
CA THR A 149 0.81 29.18 -8.62
C THR A 149 1.03 30.42 -9.48
N ASP A 150 0.73 31.56 -8.86
CA ASP A 150 1.02 32.87 -9.40
C ASP A 150 2.55 33.04 -9.41
N LEU A 151 3.18 32.59 -10.49
CA LEU A 151 4.55 32.94 -10.84
C LEU A 151 4.55 33.96 -11.99
N ALA A 152 3.67 34.95 -11.89
CA ALA A 152 3.71 36.16 -12.70
C ALA A 152 3.91 37.38 -11.78
N GLY A 153 5.16 37.68 -11.45
CA GLY A 153 5.57 38.95 -10.86
C GLY A 153 7.07 39.13 -11.07
N GLY A 154 7.56 40.10 -11.84
CA GLY A 154 6.91 41.16 -12.55
C GLY A 154 7.83 41.73 -13.62
N ASP A 155 7.24 42.60 -14.43
CA ASP A 155 7.86 43.43 -15.45
C ASP A 155 8.97 44.33 -14.88
N ALA A 156 9.81 44.83 -15.79
CA ALA A 156 11.07 45.55 -15.60
C ALA A 156 10.98 46.85 -14.75
N PRO A 157 12.15 47.46 -14.45
CA PRO A 157 12.26 48.87 -14.82
C PRO A 157 13.47 49.18 -15.69
N ALA A 158 13.25 50.14 -16.60
CA ALA A 158 14.24 50.80 -17.42
C ALA A 158 15.26 51.59 -16.59
N VAL A 159 16.53 51.50 -16.96
CA VAL A 159 17.51 52.60 -17.11
C VAL A 159 18.47 52.19 -18.23
#